data_AF-A0A957WZZ3-F1
#
_entry.id   AF-A0A957WZZ3-F1
#
_cell.length_a   1.000
_cell.length_b   1.000
_cell.length_c   1.000
_cell.angle_alpha   90.00
_cell.angle_beta   90.00
_cell.angle_gamma   90.00
#
_symmetry.space_group_name_H-M   'P 1'
#
loop_
_entity.id
_entity.type
_entity.pdbx_description
1 polymer ?
#
loop_
_entity_poly.entity_id
_entity_poly.type
_entity_poly.pdbx_seq_one_letter_code
_entity_poly.pdbx_strand_id
1 'polypeptide(L)'
;MAPAPRAPAVPHNLPRERTPFVGRQVELADLRTLLLKEARPLVTLLGEGGVGKSRLALAVAESLVHVNPPADASADTVLRNGVWFVPLVGIDAQQTIDTALVTAIAAAVHLQFAGAPSPFQQLVD
;
A
#
# COMPACT_ATOMS: atom_id res chain seq x y z
N MET A 1 32.34 -17.01 -7.95
CA MET A 1 30.94 -16.73 -8.33
C MET A 1 30.49 -15.49 -7.58
N ALA A 2 30.37 -14.35 -8.27
CA ALA A 2 29.91 -13.11 -7.66
C ALA A 2 28.39 -13.20 -7.37
N PRO A 3 27.88 -12.64 -6.25
CA PRO A 3 26.45 -12.63 -5.99
C PRO A 3 25.73 -11.83 -7.08
N ALA A 4 24.60 -12.34 -7.58
CA ALA A 4 23.78 -11.65 -8.56
C ALA A 4 23.33 -10.27 -8.00
N PRO A 5 23.24 -9.22 -8.85
CA PRO A 5 22.78 -7.92 -8.42
C PRO A 5 21.38 -8.04 -7.82
N ARG A 6 21.21 -7.61 -6.56
CA ARG A 6 19.89 -7.54 -5.93
C ARG A 6 19.08 -6.47 -6.67
N ALA A 7 17.92 -6.86 -7.19
CA ALA A 7 16.96 -5.89 -7.72
C ALA A 7 16.65 -4.83 -6.64
N PRO A 8 16.47 -3.55 -7.02
CA PRO A 8 16.10 -2.52 -6.07
C PRO A 8 14.79 -2.90 -5.37
N ALA A 9 14.78 -2.86 -4.04
CA ALA A 9 13.59 -3.15 -3.26
C ALA A 9 12.54 -2.03 -3.44
N VAL A 10 11.28 -2.41 -3.64
CA VAL A 10 10.15 -1.46 -3.67
C VAL A 10 10.02 -0.81 -2.29
N PRO A 11 10.03 0.54 -2.17
CA PRO A 11 9.87 1.21 -0.87
C PRO A 11 8.55 0.87 -0.20
N HIS A 12 8.56 0.59 1.11
CA HIS A 12 7.34 0.30 1.87
C HIS A 12 7.49 0.47 3.39
N ASN A 13 6.37 0.62 4.09
CA ASN A 13 6.28 0.63 5.56
C ASN A 13 5.40 -0.50 6.14
N LEU A 14 5.11 -1.53 5.34
CA LEU A 14 4.17 -2.61 5.69
C LEU A 14 4.51 -3.26 7.05
N PRO A 15 3.52 -3.39 7.96
CA PRO A 15 3.67 -4.16 9.18
C PRO A 15 4.10 -5.60 8.88
N ARG A 16 5.09 -6.12 9.61
CA ARG A 16 5.50 -7.52 9.48
C ARG A 16 4.48 -8.44 10.14
N GLU A 17 3.82 -9.27 9.35
CA GLU A 17 2.97 -10.35 9.88
C GLU A 17 3.82 -11.45 10.51
N ARG A 18 3.52 -11.78 11.78
CA ARG A 18 4.27 -12.80 12.55
C ARG A 18 3.94 -14.23 12.16
N THR A 19 2.82 -14.42 11.45
CA THR A 19 2.31 -15.74 11.08
C THR A 19 2.06 -15.76 9.57
N PRO A 20 2.29 -16.90 8.90
CA PRO A 20 2.04 -17.00 7.46
C PRO A 20 0.59 -16.66 7.09
N PHE A 21 0.39 -16.05 5.93
CA PHE A 21 -0.94 -15.88 5.36
C PHE A 21 -1.40 -17.20 4.72
N VAL A 22 -2.52 -17.75 5.17
CA VAL A 22 -3.01 -19.07 4.73
C VAL A 22 -4.43 -18.94 4.16
N GLY A 23 -4.67 -19.63 3.05
CA GLY A 23 -5.95 -19.58 2.33
C GLY A 23 -6.09 -18.32 1.47
N ARG A 24 -7.29 -18.14 0.90
CA ARG A 24 -7.71 -16.93 0.16
C ARG A 24 -6.82 -16.52 -1.02
N GLN A 25 -6.20 -17.50 -1.67
CA GLN A 25 -5.31 -17.27 -2.81
C GLN A 25 -6.08 -16.74 -4.02
N VAL A 26 -7.34 -17.14 -4.18
CA VAL A 26 -8.24 -16.62 -5.22
C VAL A 26 -8.46 -15.13 -5.01
N GLU A 27 -8.87 -14.71 -3.82
CA GLU A 27 -9.13 -13.29 -3.54
C GLU A 27 -7.86 -12.44 -3.63
N LEU A 28 -6.70 -12.98 -3.24
CA LEU A 28 -5.42 -12.31 -3.43
C LEU A 28 -5.15 -12.07 -4.92
N ALA A 29 -5.34 -13.08 -5.77
CA ALA A 29 -5.15 -12.98 -7.21
C ALA A 29 -6.14 -12.00 -7.88
N ASP A 30 -7.40 -12.01 -7.43
CA ASP A 30 -8.42 -11.09 -7.91
C ASP A 30 -8.06 -9.65 -7.57
N LEU A 31 -7.66 -9.37 -6.32
CA LEU A 31 -7.24 -8.03 -5.91
C LEU A 31 -6.02 -7.54 -6.69
N ARG A 32 -5.04 -8.40 -6.95
CA ARG A 32 -3.90 -8.06 -7.82
C ARG A 32 -4.34 -7.73 -9.24
N THR A 33 -5.31 -8.46 -9.78
CA THR A 33 -5.85 -8.20 -11.13
C THR A 33 -6.54 -6.84 -11.18
N LEU A 34 -7.40 -6.54 -10.20
CA LEU A 34 -8.08 -5.25 -10.09
C LEU A 34 -7.09 -4.09 -10.00
N LEU A 35 -6.04 -4.22 -9.19
CA LEU A 35 -5.06 -3.16 -8.96
C LEU A 35 -4.07 -2.99 -10.12
N LEU A 36 -3.53 -4.08 -10.68
CA LEU A 36 -2.42 -4.02 -11.63
C LEU A 36 -2.86 -4.09 -13.09
N LYS A 37 -3.81 -4.97 -13.41
CA LYS A 37 -4.23 -5.22 -14.79
C LYS A 37 -5.36 -4.30 -15.22
N GLU A 38 -6.34 -4.13 -14.34
CA GLU A 38 -7.48 -3.25 -14.58
C GLU A 38 -7.21 -1.81 -14.14
N ALA A 39 -6.07 -1.56 -13.47
CA ALA A 39 -5.65 -0.24 -13.00
C ALA A 39 -6.72 0.50 -12.17
N ARG A 40 -7.47 -0.22 -11.32
CA ARG A 40 -8.49 0.40 -10.48
C ARG A 40 -7.83 1.24 -9.39
N PRO A 41 -8.14 2.56 -9.29
CA PRO A 41 -7.48 3.46 -8.35
C PRO A 41 -7.91 3.23 -6.89
N LEU A 42 -9.07 2.60 -6.67
CA LEU A 42 -9.59 2.30 -5.34
C LEU A 42 -10.30 0.95 -5.34
N VAL A 43 -9.98 0.13 -4.34
CA VAL A 43 -10.64 -1.15 -4.08
C VAL A 43 -11.01 -1.21 -2.61
N THR A 44 -12.29 -1.46 -2.32
CA THR A 44 -12.81 -1.53 -0.95
C THR A 44 -13.11 -2.98 -0.57
N LEU A 45 -12.53 -3.45 0.54
CA LEU A 45 -12.83 -4.77 1.11
C LEU A 45 -13.96 -4.67 2.13
N LEU A 46 -15.09 -5.31 1.83
CA LEU A 46 -16.25 -5.39 2.73
C LEU A 46 -16.34 -6.79 3.36
N GLY A 47 -16.94 -6.87 4.55
CA GLY A 47 -17.15 -8.14 5.25
C GLY A 47 -17.22 -7.97 6.76
N GLU A 48 -17.59 -9.03 7.46
CA GLU A 48 -17.80 -9.03 8.91
C GLU A 48 -16.52 -8.73 9.71
N GLY A 49 -16.70 -8.36 10.97
CA GLY A 49 -15.59 -8.18 11.91
C GLY A 49 -14.77 -9.48 12.04
N GLY A 50 -13.45 -9.36 12.09
CA GLY A 50 -12.57 -10.53 12.29
C GLY A 50 -12.32 -11.43 11.08
N VAL A 51 -13.00 -11.25 9.93
CA VAL A 51 -12.81 -12.09 8.72
C VAL A 51 -11.44 -11.93 8.02
N GLY A 52 -10.54 -11.11 8.58
CA GLY A 52 -9.17 -10.96 8.09
C GLY A 52 -9.01 -10.01 6.89
N LYS A 53 -9.91 -9.04 6.68
CA LYS A 53 -9.82 -8.04 5.58
C LYS A 53 -8.49 -7.30 5.57
N SER A 54 -8.07 -6.76 6.72
CA SER A 54 -6.80 -6.05 6.86
C SER A 54 -5.62 -6.96 6.55
N ARG A 55 -5.72 -8.24 6.94
CA ARG A 55 -4.68 -9.23 6.67
C ARG A 55 -4.59 -9.60 5.19
N LEU A 56 -5.72 -9.70 4.49
CA LEU A 56 -5.77 -9.88 3.05
C LEU A 56 -5.18 -8.66 2.32
N ALA A 57 -5.53 -7.44 2.73
CA ALA A 57 -4.96 -6.22 2.16
C ALA A 57 -3.43 -6.15 2.33
N LEU A 58 -2.93 -6.50 3.52
CA LEU A 58 -1.48 -6.57 3.79
C LEU A 58 -0.81 -7.68 2.96
N ALA A 59 -1.41 -8.86 2.85
CA ALA A 59 -0.87 -9.95 2.02
C ALA A 59 -0.78 -9.55 0.54
N VAL A 60 -1.79 -8.84 0.02
CA VAL A 60 -1.74 -8.26 -1.33
C VAL A 60 -0.59 -7.26 -1.42
N ALA A 61 -0.49 -6.31 -0.49
CA ALA A 61 0.58 -5.31 -0.47
C ALA A 61 1.99 -5.93 -0.41
N GLU A 62 2.22 -6.92 0.45
CA GLU A 62 3.50 -7.66 0.53
C GLU A 62 3.82 -8.34 -0.81
N SER A 63 2.82 -8.93 -1.45
CA SER A 63 2.99 -9.58 -2.75
C SER A 63 3.37 -8.59 -3.87
N LEU A 64 3.05 -7.30 -3.72
CA LEU A 64 3.38 -6.23 -4.66
C LEU A 64 4.80 -5.67 -4.42
N VAL A 65 5.29 -5.73 -3.18
CA VAL A 65 6.67 -5.35 -2.82
C VAL A 65 7.68 -6.41 -3.26
N HIS A 66 7.33 -7.69 -3.10
CA HIS A 66 8.22 -8.82 -3.41
C HIS A 66 8.09 -9.35 -4.85
N VAL A 67 7.60 -8.53 -5.78
CA VAL A 67 7.61 -8.89 -7.19
C VAL A 67 9.07 -8.96 -7.63
N ASN A 68 9.64 -10.18 -7.68
CA ASN A 68 10.74 -10.44 -8.60
C ASN A 68 10.16 -10.17 -9.99
N PRO A 69 10.62 -9.15 -10.72
CA PRO A 69 10.14 -8.94 -12.07
C PRO A 69 10.43 -10.24 -12.86
N PRO A 70 9.41 -10.82 -13.51
CA PRO A 70 9.65 -11.83 -14.54
C PRO A 70 10.73 -11.32 -15.51
N ALA A 71 11.58 -12.20 -16.02
CA ALA A 71 12.68 -11.82 -16.92
C ALA A 71 12.20 -11.08 -18.20
N ASP A 72 10.91 -11.19 -18.50
CA ASP A 72 10.19 -10.63 -19.63
C ASP A 72 9.17 -9.54 -19.26
N ALA A 73 9.05 -9.16 -17.98
CA ALA A 73 8.13 -8.11 -17.58
C ALA A 73 8.66 -6.73 -17.99
N SER A 74 7.86 -6.03 -18.80
CA SER A 74 8.02 -4.60 -19.07
C SER A 74 8.21 -3.85 -17.75
N ALA A 75 9.24 -3.02 -17.66
CA ALA A 75 9.66 -2.30 -16.45
C ALA A 75 8.60 -1.35 -15.83
N ASP A 76 7.39 -1.28 -16.40
CA ASP A 76 6.29 -0.40 -16.01
C ASP A 76 5.27 -1.02 -15.05
N THR A 77 5.37 -2.31 -14.69
CA THR A 77 4.53 -2.90 -13.62
C THR A 77 5.12 -2.71 -12.22
N VAL A 78 6.31 -2.12 -12.12
CA VAL A 78 6.94 -1.83 -10.82
C VAL A 78 6.25 -0.61 -10.21
N LEU A 79 5.75 -0.76 -8.98
CA LEU A 79 5.24 0.37 -8.18
C LEU A 79 6.42 1.27 -7.79
N ARG A 80 6.86 2.14 -8.72
CA ARG A 80 8.05 2.99 -8.58
C ARG A 80 7.99 3.88 -7.33
N ASN A 81 6.79 4.29 -6.94
CA ASN A 81 6.53 5.15 -5.78
C ASN A 81 6.34 4.37 -4.46
N GLY A 82 6.45 3.04 -4.49
CA GLY A 82 6.35 2.20 -3.30
C GLY A 82 4.93 1.73 -2.96
N VAL A 83 4.81 1.05 -1.83
CA VAL A 83 3.56 0.53 -1.25
C VAL A 83 3.48 0.95 0.21
N TRP A 84 2.40 1.63 0.59
CA TRP A 84 2.31 2.27 1.91
C TRP A 84 1.05 1.86 2.65
N PHE A 85 1.22 1.49 3.91
CA PHE A 85 0.18 1.27 4.88
C PHE A 85 -0.06 2.55 5.67
N VAL A 86 -1.31 3.03 5.64
CA VAL A 86 -1.75 4.22 6.37
C VAL A 86 -2.81 3.80 7.39
N PRO A 87 -2.46 3.69 8.69
CA PRO A 87 -3.44 3.36 9.72
C PRO A 87 -4.37 4.54 9.94
N LEU A 88 -5.67 4.34 9.68
CA LEU A 88 -6.71 5.36 9.93
C LEU A 88 -7.42 5.15 11.28
N VAL A 89 -7.00 4.15 12.07
CA VAL A 89 -7.56 3.91 13.40
C VAL A 89 -7.29 5.11 14.31
N GLY A 90 -8.32 5.59 14.98
CA GLY A 90 -8.22 6.72 15.91
C GLY A 90 -8.31 8.09 15.24
N ILE A 91 -8.54 8.17 13.92
CA ILE A 91 -8.94 9.41 13.26
C ILE A 91 -10.41 9.68 13.60
N ASP A 92 -10.65 10.74 14.35
CA ASP A 92 -12.00 11.20 14.70
C ASP A 92 -12.61 11.97 13.53
N ALA A 93 -13.74 11.48 13.02
CA ALA A 93 -14.45 12.12 11.91
C ALA A 93 -15.15 13.43 12.31
N GLN A 94 -15.32 13.68 13.61
CA GLN A 94 -15.91 14.92 14.12
C GLN A 94 -14.92 16.08 14.21
N GLN A 95 -13.61 15.81 14.16
CA GLN A 95 -12.59 16.84 13.94
C GLN A 95 -12.22 16.88 12.46
N THR A 96 -11.72 18.02 11.98
CA THR A 96 -11.46 18.31 10.55
C THR A 96 -10.78 17.13 9.85
N ILE A 97 -11.58 16.31 9.17
CA ILE A 97 -11.17 15.04 8.54
C ILE A 97 -9.98 15.28 7.61
N ASP A 98 -10.02 16.40 6.88
CA ASP A 98 -8.99 16.79 5.91
C ASP A 98 -7.61 16.88 6.57
N THR A 99 -7.48 17.60 7.69
CA THR A 99 -6.19 17.76 8.38
C THR A 99 -5.70 16.44 8.96
N ALA A 100 -6.58 15.67 9.60
CA ALA A 100 -6.20 14.43 10.26
C ALA A 100 -5.79 13.34 9.25
N LEU A 101 -6.54 13.20 8.15
CA LEU A 101 -6.25 12.25 7.08
C LEU A 101 -4.94 12.61 6.37
N VAL A 102 -4.76 13.88 6.01
CA VAL A 102 -3.53 14.34 5.36
C VAL A 102 -2.32 14.10 6.25
N THR A 103 -2.43 14.40 7.55
CA THR A 103 -1.35 14.17 8.50
C THR A 103 -1.00 12.68 8.62
N ALA A 104 -2.01 11.79 8.66
CA ALA A 104 -1.79 10.36 8.71
C ALA A 104 -1.09 9.83 7.44
N ILE A 105 -1.51 10.31 6.27
CA ILE A 105 -0.85 9.99 5.00
C ILE A 105 0.60 10.49 5.03
N ALA A 106 0.82 11.78 5.35
CA ALA A 106 2.16 12.38 5.41
C ALA A 106 3.13 11.56 6.25
N ALA A 107 2.70 11.20 7.45
CA ALA A 107 3.49 10.43 8.40
C ALA A 107 3.83 9.05 7.85
N ALA A 108 2.88 8.41 7.15
CA ALA A 108 3.06 7.08 6.59
C ALA A 108 4.01 7.05 5.39
N VAL A 109 3.94 8.03 4.48
CA VAL A 109 4.79 8.15 3.29
C VAL A 109 6.07 8.98 3.52
N HIS A 110 6.33 9.40 4.76
CA HIS A 110 7.46 10.26 5.13
C HIS A 110 7.51 11.61 4.40
N LEU A 111 6.35 12.17 4.07
CA LEU A 111 6.26 13.53 3.54
C LEU A 111 6.31 14.54 4.68
N GLN A 112 7.11 15.60 4.48
CA GLN A 112 7.15 16.75 5.39
C GLN A 112 6.37 17.89 4.74
N PHE A 113 5.29 18.32 5.39
CA PHE A 113 4.54 19.51 5.00
C PHE A 113 5.00 20.69 5.84
N ALA A 114 5.45 21.77 5.21
CA ALA A 114 5.91 22.99 5.88
C ALA A 114 5.39 24.24 5.17
N GLY A 115 5.10 25.29 5.95
CA GLY A 115 4.71 26.61 5.43
C GLY A 115 3.26 26.71 4.93
N ALA A 116 2.99 27.74 4.12
CA ALA A 116 1.77 27.88 3.32
C ALA A 116 2.11 27.44 1.88
N PRO A 117 1.26 26.65 1.18
CA PRO A 117 -0.18 26.40 1.39
C PRO A 117 -0.53 25.31 2.44
N SER A 118 -1.82 25.07 2.69
CA SER A 118 -2.29 24.09 3.68
C SER A 118 -1.84 22.65 3.32
N PRO A 119 -1.67 21.75 4.31
CA PRO A 119 -1.20 20.39 4.05
C PRO A 119 -2.02 19.61 3.00
N PHE A 120 -3.34 19.84 2.95
CA PHE A 120 -4.20 19.22 1.95
C PHE A 120 -3.84 19.66 0.52
N GLN A 121 -3.56 20.95 0.32
CA GLN A 121 -3.13 21.46 -0.99
C GLN A 121 -1.76 20.89 -1.37
N GLN A 122 -0.83 20.78 -0.41
CA GLN A 122 0.48 20.17 -0.65
C GLN A 122 0.44 18.68 -1.00
N LEU A 123 -0.67 17.97 -0.71
CA LEU A 123 -0.85 16.56 -1.05
C LEU A 123 -1.48 16.35 -2.44
N VAL A 124 -2.24 17.33 -2.93
CA VAL A 124 -2.98 17.24 -4.20
C VAL A 124 -2.18 17.79 -5.38
N ASP A 125 -1.23 18.69 -5.13
CA ASP A 125 -0.24 19.18 -6.11
C ASP A 125 0.90 18.17 -6.36
#